data_AF-A0AAJ4KWC8-F1
#
_entry.id   AF-A0AAJ4KWC8-F1
#
_cell.length_a   1.000
_cell.length_b   1.000
_cell.length_c   1.000
_cell.angle_alpha   90.00
_cell.angle_beta   90.00
_cell.angle_gamma   90.00
#
_symmetry.space_group_name_H-M   'P 1'
#
loop_
_entity.id
_entity.type
_entity.pdbx_description
1 polymer ?
#
loop_
_entity_poly.entity_id
_entity_poly.type
_entity_poly.pdbx_seq_one_letter_code
_entity_poly.pdbx_strand_id
1 'polypeptide(L)'
;MYAIVGTSLPEEIFFRGFLLKRLQDRFGFLPANLTQAICFGAVHGLLLAGAGNWLVTLIIVLIEMVIGYCLGWLNERRSGGSLYTSWGIHALLNTVSALIALFT
;
A
#
# COMPACT_ATOMS: atom_id res chain seq x y z
N MET A 1 7.84 5.41 -15.35
CA MET A 1 7.37 4.06 -15.71
C MET A 1 7.61 3.03 -14.61
N TYR A 2 8.83 2.88 -14.08
CA TYR A 2 9.11 1.90 -13.02
C TYR A 2 8.24 2.09 -11.75
N ALA A 3 8.19 3.30 -11.18
CA ALA A 3 7.39 3.59 -9.97
C ALA A 3 5.86 3.45 -10.16
N ILE A 4 5.39 3.43 -11.40
CA ILE A 4 3.96 3.44 -11.77
C ILE A 4 3.49 2.02 -12.15
N VAL A 5 4.29 1.31 -12.94
CA VAL A 5 3.93 0.00 -13.50
C VAL A 5 4.77 -1.12 -12.89
N GLY A 6 6.02 -0.84 -12.52
CA GLY A 6 6.94 -1.82 -11.94
C GLY A 6 6.77 -2.04 -10.44
N THR A 7 6.22 -1.05 -9.71
CA THR A 7 6.02 -1.14 -8.25
C THR A 7 4.54 -1.01 -7.88
N SER A 8 3.93 0.16 -8.07
CA SER A 8 2.59 0.41 -7.54
C SER A 8 1.51 -0.49 -8.15
N LEU A 9 1.58 -0.81 -9.45
CA LEU A 9 0.59 -1.69 -10.08
C LEU A 9 0.64 -3.14 -9.51
N PRO A 10 1.78 -3.85 -9.51
CA PRO A 10 1.90 -5.16 -8.86
C PRO A 10 1.45 -5.16 -7.39
N GLU A 11 1.80 -4.11 -6.64
CA GLU A 11 1.40 -3.99 -5.24
C GLU A 11 -0.11 -3.84 -5.08
N GLU A 12 -0.77 -2.99 -5.88
CA GLU A 12 -2.24 -2.91 -5.86
C GLU A 12 -2.90 -4.23 -6.24
N ILE A 13 -2.39 -4.92 -7.27
CA ILE A 13 -2.92 -6.22 -7.70
C ILE A 13 -2.78 -7.25 -6.57
N PHE A 14 -1.62 -7.35 -5.94
CA PHE A 14 -1.41 -8.33 -4.89
C PHE A 14 -2.19 -8.02 -3.60
N PHE A 15 -2.03 -6.81 -3.04
CA PHE A 15 -2.60 -6.50 -1.73
C PHE A 15 -4.11 -6.26 -1.80
N ARG A 16 -4.59 -5.54 -2.82
CA ARG A 16 -6.00 -5.12 -2.90
C ARG A 16 -6.78 -6.00 -3.87
N GLY A 17 -6.17 -6.42 -4.98
CA GLY A 17 -6.79 -7.31 -5.97
C GLY A 17 -6.89 -8.77 -5.52
N PHE A 18 -5.88 -9.27 -4.79
CA PHE A 18 -5.82 -10.67 -4.36
C PHE A 18 -6.02 -10.86 -2.86
N LEU A 19 -5.10 -10.35 -2.02
CA LEU A 19 -5.09 -10.64 -0.58
C LEU A 19 -6.35 -10.12 0.13
N LEU A 20 -6.69 -8.83 -0.08
CA LEU A 20 -7.89 -8.22 0.47
C LEU A 20 -9.14 -9.01 0.08
N LYS A 21 -9.34 -9.26 -1.22
CA LYS A 21 -10.52 -9.97 -1.73
C LYS A 21 -10.64 -11.37 -1.13
N ARG A 22 -9.54 -12.13 -1.11
CA ARG A 22 -9.55 -13.51 -0.63
C ARG A 22 -9.85 -13.62 0.87
N LEU A 23 -9.38 -12.66 1.66
CA LEU A 23 -9.68 -12.57 3.09
C LEU A 23 -11.08 -12.02 3.34
N GLN A 24 -11.52 -11.04 2.54
CA GLN A 24 -12.84 -10.43 2.67
C GLN A 24 -13.95 -11.45 2.41
N ASP A 25 -13.77 -12.33 1.43
CA ASP A 25 -14.71 -13.43 1.14
C ASP A 25 -14.83 -14.43 2.30
N ARG A 26 -13.81 -14.53 3.16
CA ARG A 26 -13.75 -15.50 4.27
C ARG A 26 -14.14 -14.91 5.61
N PHE A 27 -13.75 -13.67 5.88
CA PHE A 27 -13.79 -13.05 7.21
C PHE A 27 -14.52 -11.70 7.23
N GLY A 28 -14.94 -11.18 6.08
CA GLY A 28 -15.53 -9.85 5.94
C GLY A 28 -14.50 -8.74 5.77
N PHE A 29 -14.98 -7.55 5.41
CA PHE A 29 -14.12 -6.43 4.99
C PHE A 29 -13.13 -5.96 6.06
N LEU A 30 -13.59 -5.72 7.29
CA LEU A 30 -12.76 -5.09 8.33
C LEU A 30 -11.50 -5.92 8.67
N PRO A 31 -11.60 -7.21 9.05
CA PRO A 31 -10.41 -8.01 9.33
C PRO A 31 -9.53 -8.21 8.09
N ALA A 32 -10.13 -8.30 6.89
CA ALA A 32 -9.38 -8.42 5.65
C ALA A 32 -8.56 -7.16 5.33
N ASN A 33 -9.18 -5.98 5.44
CA ASN A 33 -8.52 -4.71 5.14
C ASN A 33 -7.46 -4.34 6.18
N LEU A 34 -7.67 -4.69 7.45
CA LEU A 34 -6.63 -4.58 8.48
C LEU A 34 -5.45 -5.51 8.17
N THR A 35 -5.73 -6.78 7.85
CA THR A 35 -4.68 -7.77 7.60
C THR A 35 -3.82 -7.38 6.39
N GLN A 36 -4.43 -7.02 5.25
CA GLN A 36 -3.66 -6.61 4.08
C GLN A 36 -2.82 -5.35 4.37
N ALA A 37 -3.38 -4.38 5.10
CA ALA A 37 -2.69 -3.14 5.43
C ALA A 37 -1.49 -3.36 6.35
N ILE A 38 -1.64 -4.24 7.35
CA ILE A 38 -0.53 -4.68 8.21
C ILE A 38 0.55 -5.36 7.37
N CYS A 39 0.17 -6.29 6.48
CA CYS A 39 1.13 -6.96 5.59
C CYS A 39 1.85 -5.96 4.67
N PHE A 40 1.13 -4.97 4.13
CA PHE A 40 1.69 -3.94 3.27
C PHE A 40 2.76 -3.13 4.00
N GLY A 41 2.46 -2.59 5.19
CA GLY A 41 3.45 -1.89 5.99
C GLY A 41 4.61 -2.78 6.45
N ALA A 42 4.35 -4.04 6.81
CA ALA A 42 5.38 -4.98 7.23
C ALA A 42 6.43 -5.24 6.13
N VAL A 43 6.01 -5.39 4.88
CA VAL A 43 6.94 -5.55 3.74
C VAL A 43 7.85 -4.33 3.60
N HIS A 44 7.30 -3.11 3.75
CA HIS A 44 8.11 -1.89 3.73
C HIS A 44 9.12 -1.84 4.88
N GLY A 45 8.72 -2.26 6.07
CA GLY A 45 9.61 -2.38 7.23
C GLY A 45 10.75 -3.36 7.00
N LEU A 46 10.48 -4.50 6.36
CA LEU A 46 11.50 -5.49 6.00
C LEU A 46 12.48 -4.96 4.97
N LEU A 47 11.99 -4.23 3.96
CA LEU A 47 12.84 -3.62 2.93
C LEU A 47 13.75 -2.52 3.49
N LEU A 48 13.29 -1.82 4.52
CA LEU A 48 14.03 -0.76 5.21
C LEU A 48 14.79 -1.26 6.45
N ALA A 49 14.72 -2.56 6.75
CA ALA A 49 15.39 -3.12 7.92
C ALA A 49 16.91 -2.98 7.77
N GLY A 50 17.55 -2.33 8.75
CA GLY A 50 18.99 -2.04 8.70
C GLY A 50 19.37 -0.84 7.83
N ALA A 51 18.41 -0.24 7.11
CA ALA A 51 18.61 1.01 6.39
C ALA A 51 18.32 2.21 7.30
N GLY A 52 19.32 2.60 8.10
CA GLY A 52 19.28 3.85 8.88
C GLY A 52 18.58 3.74 10.24
N ASN A 53 17.82 4.78 10.59
CA ASN A 53 17.27 4.96 11.94
C ASN A 53 15.98 4.13 12.13
N TRP A 54 15.97 3.25 13.12
CA TRP A 54 14.83 2.37 13.43
C TRP A 54 13.51 3.13 13.69
N LEU A 55 13.58 4.32 14.28
CA LEU A 55 12.39 5.15 14.55
C LEU A 55 11.80 5.68 13.24
N VAL A 56 12.66 6.07 12.29
CA VAL A 56 12.22 6.50 10.96
C VAL A 56 11.57 5.32 10.22
N THR A 57 12.16 4.14 10.26
CA THR A 57 11.57 2.92 9.69
C THR A 57 10.21 2.62 10.30
N LEU A 58 10.07 2.70 11.63
CA LEU A 58 8.80 2.48 12.31
C LEU A 58 7.73 3.48 11.86
N ILE A 59 8.09 4.76 11.73
CA ILE A 59 7.17 5.81 11.26
C ILE A 59 6.71 5.50 9.83
N ILE A 60 7.62 5.12 8.94
CA ILE A 60 7.28 4.75 7.54
C ILE A 60 6.31 3.55 7.54
N VAL A 61 6.61 2.50 8.31
CA VAL A 61 5.72 1.33 8.42
C VAL A 61 4.31 1.73 8.83
N LEU A 62 4.17 2.56 9.86
CA LEU A 62 2.85 3.02 10.33
C LEU A 62 2.11 3.85 9.28
N ILE A 63 2.82 4.72 8.54
CA ILE A 63 2.25 5.50 7.44
C ILE A 63 1.76 4.56 6.32
N GLU A 64 2.59 3.61 5.91
CA GLU A 64 2.22 2.64 4.86
C GLU A 64 1.04 1.77 5.27
N MET A 65 0.93 1.37 6.54
CA MET A 65 -0.27 0.68 7.04
C MET A 65 -1.53 1.54 6.90
N VAL A 66 -1.46 2.82 7.25
CA VAL A 66 -2.61 3.74 7.13
C VAL A 66 -2.98 3.95 5.66
N ILE A 67 -2.01 4.19 4.79
CA ILE A 67 -2.22 4.33 3.34
C ILE A 67 -2.82 3.02 2.79
N GLY A 68 -2.23 1.89 3.15
CA GLY A 68 -2.69 0.53 2.87
C GLY A 68 -4.17 0.35 3.14
N TYR A 69 -4.60 0.69 4.35
CA TYR A 69 -5.99 0.61 4.79
C TYR A 69 -6.91 1.56 4.01
N CYS A 70 -6.51 2.83 3.84
CA CYS A 70 -7.27 3.84 3.13
C CYS A 70 -7.53 3.45 1.66
N LEU A 71 -6.50 2.96 0.97
CA LEU A 71 -6.61 2.53 -0.43
C LEU A 71 -7.51 1.29 -0.57
N GLY A 72 -7.39 0.32 0.33
CA GLY A 72 -8.30 -0.84 0.35
C GLY A 72 -9.75 -0.45 0.65
N TRP A 73 -9.96 0.48 1.58
CA TRP A 73 -11.30 1.03 1.85
C TRP A 73 -11.88 1.78 0.66
N LEU A 74 -11.06 2.58 -0.03
CA LEU A 74 -11.50 3.33 -1.21
C LEU A 74 -11.96 2.38 -2.31
N ASN A 75 -11.18 1.34 -2.59
CA ASN A 75 -11.53 0.31 -3.57
C ASN A 75 -12.89 -0.33 -3.24
N GLU A 76 -13.07 -0.83 -2.02
CA GLU A 76 -14.27 -1.59 -1.65
C GLU A 76 -15.51 -0.72 -1.42
N ARG A 77 -15.35 0.49 -0.87
CA ARG A 77 -16.48 1.32 -0.41
C ARG A 77 -16.83 2.47 -1.33
N ARG A 78 -15.92 2.88 -2.22
CA ARG A 78 -16.11 4.05 -3.09
C ARG A 78 -15.90 3.77 -4.57
N SER A 79 -15.16 2.73 -4.92
CA SER A 79 -14.82 2.42 -6.32
C SER A 79 -15.40 1.10 -6.82
N GLY A 80 -16.34 0.48 -6.10
CA GLY A 80 -17.01 -0.77 -6.53
C GLY A 80 -16.04 -1.94 -6.71
N GLY A 81 -14.95 -1.98 -5.95
CA GLY A 81 -13.87 -2.96 -6.06
C GLY A 81 -12.82 -2.66 -7.13
N SER A 82 -12.94 -1.56 -7.87
CA SER A 82 -11.96 -1.15 -8.89
C SER A 82 -10.62 -0.75 -8.29
N LEU A 83 -9.53 -1.17 -8.93
CA LEU A 83 -8.16 -0.82 -8.56
C LEU A 83 -7.67 0.50 -9.18
N TYR A 84 -8.37 1.06 -10.18
CA TYR A 84 -7.89 2.25 -10.89
C TYR A 84 -7.70 3.46 -9.96
N THR A 85 -8.60 3.64 -8.99
CA THR A 85 -8.53 4.77 -8.07
C THR A 85 -7.33 4.66 -7.12
N SER A 86 -7.16 3.52 -6.46
CA SER A 86 -6.02 3.29 -5.56
C SER A 86 -4.70 3.28 -6.30
N TRP A 87 -4.62 2.61 -7.46
CA TRP A 87 -3.42 2.60 -8.28
C TRP A 87 -3.01 3.99 -8.75
N GLY A 88 -3.96 4.83 -9.17
CA GLY A 88 -3.68 6.22 -9.55
C GLY A 88 -3.09 7.02 -8.39
N ILE A 89 -3.68 6.92 -7.20
CA ILE A 89 -3.18 7.60 -5.99
C ILE A 89 -1.79 7.07 -5.61
N HIS A 90 -1.61 5.76 -5.58
CA HIS A 90 -0.35 5.14 -5.20
C HIS A 90 0.77 5.47 -6.20
N ALA A 91 0.52 5.37 -7.51
CA ALA A 91 1.46 5.78 -8.53
C ALA A 91 1.86 7.26 -8.42
N LEU A 92 0.90 8.14 -8.09
CA LEU A 92 1.17 9.56 -7.85
C LEU A 92 2.06 9.75 -6.62
N LEU A 93 1.74 9.12 -5.49
CA LEU A 93 2.54 9.19 -4.26
C LEU A 93 3.96 8.70 -4.49
N ASN A 94 4.14 7.56 -5.16
CA ASN A 94 5.47 7.04 -5.50
C ASN A 94 6.25 8.00 -6.40
N THR A 95 5.58 8.62 -7.38
CA THR A 95 6.22 9.59 -8.28
C THR A 95 6.63 10.85 -7.54
N VAL A 96 5.78 11.38 -6.66
CA VAL A 96 6.10 12.56 -5.84
C VAL A 96 7.25 12.27 -4.88
N SER A 97 7.23 11.14 -4.18
CA SER A 97 8.31 10.73 -3.28
C SER A 97 9.65 10.57 -4.02
N ALA A 98 9.63 9.96 -5.21
CA ALA A 98 10.82 9.84 -6.04
C ALA A 98 11.34 11.21 -6.52
N LEU A 99 10.45 12.15 -6.85
CA LEU A 99 10.83 13.51 -7.21
C LEU A 99 11.44 14.25 -6.03
N ILE A 100 10.85 14.18 -4.84
CA ILE A 100 11.39 14.81 -3.62
C ILE A 100 12.79 14.27 -3.34
N ALA A 101 12.98 12.94 -3.39
CA ALA A 101 14.27 12.29 -3.17
C ALA A 101 15.36 12.67 -4.17
N LEU A 102 15.01 13.20 -5.35
CA LEU A 102 16.00 13.71 -6.31
C LEU A 102 16.56 15.09 -5.92
N PHE A 103 15.87 15.83 -5.04
CA PHE A 103 16.22 17.20 -4.65
C PHE A 103 16.59 17.33 -3.17
N THR A 104 16.65 16.23 -2.42
CA THR A 104 17.03 16.16 -1.00
C THR A 104 18.16 15.17 -0.81
#